data_AF-K2AIV2-F1
#
_entry.id   AF-K2AIV2-F1
#
_cell.length_a   1.000
_cell.length_b   1.000
_cell.length_c   1.000
_cell.angle_alpha   90.00
_cell.angle_beta   90.00
_cell.angle_gamma   90.00
#
_symmetry.space_group_name_H-M   'P 1'
#
loop_
_entity.id
_entity.type
_entity.pdbx_description
1 polymer ?
#
loop_
_entity_poly.entity_id
_entity_poly.type
_entity_poly.pdbx_seq_one_letter_code
_entity_poly.pdbx_strand_id
1 'polypeptide(L)' 'IRAKHMIKTKQRLEKILAKHTGQPLKKVADDTDRDYHMSAEDARKYGIIDKVLG' A
#
# COMPACT_ATOMS: atom_id res chain seq x y z
N ILE A 1 -7.62 -1.26 24.82
CA ILE A 1 -6.28 -1.82 24.50
C ILE A 1 -6.17 -2.34 23.05
N ARG A 2 -7.24 -2.77 22.37
CA ARG A 2 -7.19 -3.27 20.98
C ARG A 2 -6.80 -2.21 19.92
N ALA A 3 -7.27 -0.98 20.07
CA ALA A 3 -7.02 0.10 19.10
C ALA A 3 -5.53 0.39 18.85
N LYS A 4 -4.69 0.36 19.90
CA LYS A 4 -3.24 0.62 19.78
C LYS A 4 -2.51 -0.46 18.98
N HIS A 5 -2.93 -1.73 19.11
CA HIS A 5 -2.36 -2.82 18.33
C HIS A 5 -2.77 -2.75 16.86
N MET A 6 -4.04 -2.39 16.59
CA MET A 6 -4.54 -2.19 15.24
C MET A 6 -3.76 -1.10 14.49
N ILE A 7 -3.52 0.04 15.13
CA ILE A 7 -2.73 1.14 14.56
C ILE A 7 -1.28 0.72 14.28
N LYS A 8 -0.64 0.01 15.23
CA LYS A 8 0.73 -0.51 15.03
C LYS A 8 0.81 -1.49 13.86
N THR A 9 -0.19 -2.34 13.68
CA THR A 9 -0.25 -3.28 12.55
C THR A 9 -0.44 -2.53 11.24
N LYS A 10 -1.37 -1.56 11.17
CA LYS A 10 -1.58 -0.72 9.97
C LYS A 10 -0.28 -0.03 9.55
N GLN A 11 0.39 0.65 10.49
CA GLN A 11 1.68 1.32 10.24
C GLN A 11 2.78 0.38 9.77
N ARG A 12 2.79 -0.87 10.26
CA ARG A 12 3.76 -1.88 9.82
C ARG A 12 3.50 -2.28 8.36
N LEU A 13 2.24 -2.46 7.98
CA LEU A 13 1.86 -2.79 6.60
C LEU A 13 2.19 -1.64 5.65
N GLU A 14 1.86 -0.41 6.00
CA GLU A 14 2.18 0.79 5.21
C GLU A 14 3.69 0.91 4.93
N LYS A 15 4.52 0.66 5.95
CA LYS A 15 6.00 0.66 5.79
C LYS A 15 6.50 -0.44 4.86
N ILE A 16 5.91 -1.63 4.94
CA ILE A 16 6.26 -2.75 4.06
C ILE A 16 5.89 -2.39 2.63
N LEU A 17 4.67 -1.90 2.40
CA LEU A 17 4.20 -1.47 1.09
C LEU A 17 5.11 -0.38 0.52
N ALA A 18 5.34 0.71 1.25
CA ALA A 18 6.22 1.81 0.83
C ALA A 18 7.64 1.34 0.43
N LYS A 19 8.21 0.38 1.18
CA LYS A 19 9.53 -0.18 0.88
C LYS A 19 9.57 -0.95 -0.43
N HIS A 20 8.54 -1.74 -0.74
CA HIS A 20 8.54 -2.61 -1.93
C HIS A 20 8.01 -1.89 -3.17
N THR A 21 7.08 -0.94 -3.01
CA THR A 21 6.53 -0.15 -4.11
C THR A 21 7.38 1.07 -4.46
N GLY A 22 8.32 1.46 -3.59
CA GLY A 22 9.10 2.70 -3.72
C GLY A 22 8.28 3.97 -3.50
N GLN A 23 7.02 3.85 -3.07
CA GLN A 23 6.14 4.99 -2.84
C GLN A 23 6.41 5.63 -1.47
N PRO A 24 6.19 6.94 -1.32
CA PRO A 24 6.27 7.60 -0.02
C PRO A 24 5.25 7.02 0.97
N LEU A 25 5.67 6.85 2.24
CA LEU A 25 4.78 6.33 3.31
C LEU A 25 3.47 7.12 3.41
N LYS A 26 3.52 8.44 3.25
CA LYS A 26 2.34 9.31 3.28
C LYS A 26 1.34 8.94 2.19
N LYS A 27 1.82 8.69 0.97
CA LYS A 27 0.99 8.31 -0.17
C LYS A 27 0.33 6.95 0.07
N VAL A 28 1.11 5.96 0.52
CA VAL A 28 0.57 4.64 0.90
C VAL A 28 -0.46 4.76 2.03
N ALA A 29 -0.24 5.60 3.03
CA ALA A 29 -1.18 5.81 4.12
C ALA A 29 -2.50 6.42 3.64
N ASP A 30 -2.44 7.45 2.76
CA ASP A 30 -3.62 8.08 2.17
C ASP A 30 -4.39 7.09 1.26
N ASP A 31 -3.67 6.32 0.43
CA ASP A 31 -4.24 5.33 -0.49
C ASP A 31 -4.80 4.09 0.25
N THR A 32 -4.28 3.74 1.42
CA THR A 32 -4.77 2.63 2.25
C THR A 32 -5.76 3.06 3.33
N ASP A 33 -6.09 4.34 3.41
CA ASP A 33 -7.13 4.84 4.33
C ASP A 33 -8.54 4.51 3.84
N ARG A 34 -8.69 4.34 2.52
CA ARG A 34 -9.91 3.86 1.87
C ARG A 34 -9.60 2.68 0.97
N ASP A 35 -10.63 1.91 0.62
CA ASP A 35 -10.50 0.87 -0.39
C ASP A 35 -10.12 1.51 -1.73
N TYR A 36 -8.84 1.39 -2.09
CA TYR A 36 -8.29 1.90 -3.33
C TYR A 36 -8.13 0.75 -4.32
N HIS A 37 -9.09 0.67 -5.25
CA HIS A 37 -9.05 -0.30 -6.35
C HIS A 37 -8.23 0.26 -7.51
N MET A 38 -7.25 -0.52 -7.96
CA MET A 38 -6.35 -0.15 -9.06
C MET A 38 -6.57 -1.11 -10.22
N SER A 39 -6.48 -0.61 -11.45
CA SER A 39 -6.36 -1.47 -12.62
C SER A 39 -5.00 -2.20 -12.61
N ALA A 40 -4.85 -3.27 -13.40
CA ALA A 40 -3.57 -3.96 -13.50
C ALA A 40 -2.42 -3.03 -13.96
N GLU A 41 -2.70 -2.12 -14.88
CA GLU A 41 -1.71 -1.12 -15.32
C GLU A 41 -1.37 -0.11 -14.22
N ASP A 42 -2.36 0.31 -13.43
CA ASP A 42 -2.14 1.23 -12.31
C ASP A 42 -1.35 0.56 -11.19
N ALA A 43 -1.64 -0.71 -10.88
CA ALA A 43 -0.87 -1.50 -9.93
C ALA A 43 0.59 -1.65 -10.37
N ARG A 44 0.85 -1.78 -11.69
CA ARG A 44 2.21 -1.78 -12.24
C ARG A 44 2.90 -0.45 -12.04
N LYS A 45 2.24 0.67 -12.39
CA LYS A 45 2.78 2.03 -12.20
C LYS A 45 3.02 2.36 -10.73
N TYR A 46 2.19 1.83 -9.83
CA TYR A 46 2.34 2.02 -8.40
C TYR A 46 3.53 1.24 -7.84
N GLY A 47 4.00 0.21 -8.54
CA GLY A 47 5.08 -0.68 -8.08
C GLY A 47 4.59 -1.87 -7.25
N ILE A 48 3.30 -2.22 -7.35
CA ILE A 48 2.72 -3.38 -6.67
C ILE A 48 3.01 -4.67 -7.44
N ILE A 49 3.04 -4.59 -8.78
CA ILE A 49 3.32 -5.72 -9.67
C ILE A 49 4.34 -5.33 -10.74
N ASP A 50 5.16 -6.29 -11.17
CA ASP A 50 6.21 -6.03 -12.16
C ASP A 50 5.70 -6.11 -13.61
N LYS A 51 4.76 -7.02 -13.88
CA LYS A 51 4.25 -7.29 -15.24
C LYS A 51 2.78 -7.69 -15.22
N VAL A 52 2.03 -7.17 -16.19
CA VAL A 52 0.66 -7.62 -16.51
C VAL A 52 0.78 -8.68 -17.61
N LEU A 53 0.25 -9.88 -17.35
CA LEU A 53 0.12 -10.93 -18.37
C LEU A 53 -1.26 -10.77 -19.02
N GLY A 54 -1.28 -10.66 -20.35
CA GLY A 54 -2.49 -10.53 -21.16
C GLY A 54 -2.80 -11.80 -21.93
#